data_AF-A0A7X0VW15-F1
#
_entry.id   AF-A0A7X0VW15-F1
#
_cell.length_a   1.000
_cell.length_b   1.000
_cell.length_c   1.000
_cell.angle_alpha   90.00
_cell.angle_beta   90.00
_cell.angle_gamma   90.00
#
_symmetry.space_group_name_H-M   'P 1'
#
loop_
_entity.id
_entity.type
_entity.pdbx_description
1 polymer ?
#
loop_
_entity_poly.entity_id
_entity_poly.type
_entity_poly.pdbx_seq_one_letter_code
_entity_poly.pdbx_strand_id
1 'polypeptide(L)'
;MSTYYFHNEDPIKTIGGIIYTDDKGRTATVLSVLLNDPQVSYLEVGPSGNRLTKKAELNVPITFYWDKSFPWNDFNAKAFNEYGKVLYEYRYPETNHIRSEDLKWYPVLEKSTQGD
;
A
#
# COMPACT_ATOMS: atom_id res chain seq x y z
N MET A 1 -5.98 -9.12 19.01
CA MET A 1 -5.69 -8.62 17.66
C MET A 1 -6.73 -7.58 17.35
N SER A 2 -6.34 -6.32 17.25
CA SER A 2 -7.27 -5.21 16.97
C SER A 2 -7.04 -4.77 15.53
N THR A 3 -8.09 -4.83 14.70
CA THR A 3 -8.06 -4.31 13.34
C THR A 3 -8.57 -2.88 13.38
N TYR A 4 -7.67 -1.91 13.23
CA TYR A 4 -8.04 -0.50 13.12
C TYR A 4 -8.51 -0.23 11.70
N TYR A 5 -9.79 0.10 11.54
CA TYR A 5 -10.36 0.61 10.29
C TYR A 5 -10.65 2.09 10.48
N PHE A 6 -9.85 2.95 9.87
CA PHE A 6 -10.09 4.38 9.87
C PHE A 6 -10.98 4.71 8.66
N HIS A 7 -12.21 5.13 8.92
CA HIS A 7 -13.14 5.50 7.87
C HIS A 7 -12.64 6.78 7.17
N ASN A 8 -12.29 6.65 5.90
CA ASN A 8 -11.97 7.77 5.03
C ASN A 8 -12.61 7.53 3.66
N GLU A 9 -12.69 8.58 2.84
CA GLU A 9 -13.16 8.51 1.44
C GLU A 9 -11.98 8.39 0.46
N ASP A 10 -10.85 7.84 0.91
CA ASP A 10 -9.66 7.75 0.06
C ASP A 10 -9.91 6.79 -1.12
N PRO A 11 -9.43 7.12 -2.34
CA PRO A 11 -9.63 6.28 -3.52
C PRO A 11 -8.95 4.90 -3.44
N ILE A 12 -7.96 4.75 -2.57
CA ILE A 12 -7.27 3.50 -2.27
C ILE A 12 -7.23 3.31 -0.74
N LYS A 13 -7.75 2.19 -0.25
CA LYS A 13 -7.85 1.90 1.19
C LYS A 13 -7.13 0.61 1.53
N THR A 14 -6.29 0.64 2.55
CA THR A 14 -5.82 -0.58 3.20
C THR A 14 -6.93 -1.09 4.11
N ILE A 15 -7.57 -2.20 3.74
CA ILE A 15 -8.73 -2.75 4.45
C ILE A 15 -8.35 -3.89 5.41
N GLY A 16 -7.09 -4.31 5.41
CA GLY A 16 -6.56 -5.27 6.36
C GLY A 16 -5.09 -5.53 6.13
N GLY A 17 -4.38 -5.89 7.20
CA GLY A 17 -2.99 -6.29 7.10
C GLY A 17 -2.56 -7.00 8.38
N ILE A 18 -1.70 -8.00 8.23
CA ILE A 18 -1.09 -8.70 9.36
C ILE A 18 0.35 -9.05 9.01
N ILE A 19 1.23 -8.83 9.98
CA ILE A 19 2.58 -9.39 10.00
C ILE A 19 2.59 -10.36 11.16
N TYR A 20 2.87 -11.62 10.87
CA TYR A 20 2.76 -12.73 11.81
C TYR A 20 4.07 -13.48 11.88
N THR A 21 4.49 -13.79 13.11
CA THR A 21 5.59 -14.69 13.42
C THR A 21 5.14 -15.55 14.60
N ASP A 22 5.36 -16.85 14.54
CA ASP A 22 5.08 -17.76 15.64
C ASP A 22 6.33 -18.24 16.40
N ASP A 23 6.10 -19.02 17.45
CA ASP A 23 7.13 -19.61 18.31
C ASP A 23 8.01 -20.65 17.59
N LYS A 24 7.55 -21.16 16.45
CA LYS A 24 8.25 -22.13 15.60
C LYS A 24 9.02 -21.46 14.46
N GLY A 25 9.05 -20.13 14.42
CA GLY A 25 9.75 -19.36 13.40
C GLY A 25 9.04 -19.31 12.04
N ARG A 26 7.77 -19.73 11.95
CA ARG A 26 6.96 -19.54 10.74
C ARG A 26 6.53 -18.09 10.68
N THR A 27 6.67 -17.49 9.49
CA THR A 27 6.33 -16.09 9.26
C THR A 27 5.34 -15.93 8.12
N ALA A 28 4.49 -14.92 8.21
CA ALA A 28 3.62 -14.52 7.12
C ALA A 28 3.38 -13.02 7.13
N THR A 29 3.22 -12.45 5.95
CA THR A 29 2.74 -11.08 5.77
C THR A 29 1.53 -11.13 4.85
N VAL A 30 0.46 -10.43 5.21
CA VAL A 30 -0.72 -10.25 4.37
C VAL A 30 -1.08 -8.77 4.36
N LEU A 31 -1.44 -8.24 3.19
CA LEU A 31 -1.97 -6.89 3.00
C LEU A 31 -3.16 -6.97 2.03
N SER A 32 -4.30 -6.41 2.41
CA SER A 32 -5.49 -6.31 1.57
C SER A 32 -5.82 -4.85 1.29
N VAL A 33 -6.02 -4.54 0.01
CA VAL A 33 -6.26 -3.20 -0.50
C VAL A 33 -7.59 -3.18 -1.26
N LEU A 34 -8.42 -2.17 -1.01
CA LEU A 34 -9.61 -1.87 -1.79
C LEU A 34 -9.33 -0.63 -2.66
N LEU A 35 -9.58 -0.75 -3.95
CA LEU A 35 -9.29 0.30 -4.94
C LEU A 35 -10.58 0.77 -5.61
N ASN A 36 -10.79 2.07 -5.64
CA ASN A 36 -11.96 2.71 -6.26
C ASN A 36 -11.58 3.75 -7.33
N ASP A 37 -10.30 4.06 -7.51
CA ASP A 37 -9.82 5.00 -8.55
C ASP A 37 -9.66 4.30 -9.92
N PRO A 38 -10.46 4.65 -10.95
CA PRO A 38 -10.36 4.04 -12.27
C PRO A 38 -9.06 4.38 -13.03
N GLN A 39 -8.29 5.39 -12.59
CA GLN A 39 -7.02 5.73 -13.21
C GLN A 39 -5.89 4.77 -12.84
N VAL A 40 -6.07 3.99 -11.76
CA VAL A 40 -5.10 2.98 -11.33
C VAL A 40 -5.33 1.70 -12.13
N SER A 41 -4.28 1.24 -12.80
CA SER A 41 -4.27 0.02 -13.62
C SER A 41 -3.62 -1.17 -12.92
N TYR A 42 -2.65 -0.93 -12.03
CA TYR A 42 -2.04 -1.99 -11.22
C TYR A 42 -1.41 -1.44 -9.94
N LEU A 43 -1.17 -2.35 -9.00
CA LEU A 43 -0.50 -2.11 -7.73
C LEU A 43 0.80 -2.94 -7.69
N GLU A 44 1.86 -2.35 -7.16
CA GLU A 44 3.08 -3.09 -6.77
C GLU A 44 3.29 -2.98 -5.28
N VAL A 45 3.54 -4.12 -4.63
CA VAL A 45 3.75 -4.20 -3.18
C VAL A 45 4.84 -5.20 -2.86
N GLY A 46 5.66 -4.90 -1.86
CA GLY A 46 6.72 -5.74 -1.33
C GLY A 46 8.13 -5.20 -1.63
N PRO A 47 9.15 -5.67 -0.89
CA PRO A 47 10.53 -5.26 -1.09
C PRO A 47 11.11 -5.81 -2.40
N SER A 48 12.27 -5.30 -2.79
CA SER A 48 13.02 -5.85 -3.93
C SER A 48 13.25 -7.36 -3.78
N GLY A 49 13.10 -8.11 -4.87
CA GLY A 49 13.19 -9.57 -4.89
C GLY A 49 11.96 -10.33 -4.35
N ASN A 50 10.99 -9.65 -3.73
CA ASN A 50 9.70 -10.25 -3.32
C ASN A 50 8.50 -9.40 -3.76
N ARG A 51 8.71 -8.46 -4.68
CA ARG A 51 7.67 -7.55 -5.17
C ARG A 51 6.62 -8.32 -5.96
N LEU A 52 5.37 -8.10 -5.60
CA LEU A 52 4.21 -8.63 -6.29
C LEU A 52 3.52 -7.50 -7.04
N THR A 53 3.19 -7.75 -8.30
CA THR A 53 2.39 -6.85 -9.14
C THR A 53 1.03 -7.48 -9.36
N LYS A 54 -0.05 -6.74 -9.07
CA LYS A 54 -1.43 -7.19 -9.29
C LYS A 54 -2.21 -6.14 -10.06
N LYS A 55 -2.99 -6.61 -11.04
CA LYS A 55 -3.90 -5.75 -11.82
C LYS A 55 -4.93 -5.13 -10.88
N ALA A 56 -5.29 -3.88 -11.16
CA ALA A 56 -6.38 -3.18 -10.50
C ALA A 56 -7.73 -3.81 -10.87
N GLU A 57 -8.53 -4.10 -9.85
CA GLU A 57 -9.93 -4.47 -9.96
C GLU A 57 -10.74 -3.55 -9.05
N LEU A 58 -11.63 -2.74 -9.63
CA LEU A 58 -12.36 -1.72 -8.89
C LEU A 58 -13.38 -2.36 -7.95
N ASN A 59 -13.48 -1.84 -6.73
CA ASN A 59 -14.39 -2.28 -5.68
C ASN A 59 -14.23 -3.76 -5.27
N VAL A 60 -13.11 -4.40 -5.60
CA VAL A 60 -12.78 -5.76 -5.21
C VAL A 60 -11.51 -5.76 -4.36
N PRO A 61 -11.49 -6.45 -3.21
CA PRO A 61 -10.26 -6.62 -2.42
C PRO A 61 -9.13 -7.29 -3.20
N ILE A 62 -7.98 -6.61 -3.28
CA ILE A 62 -6.73 -7.16 -3.80
C ILE A 62 -5.83 -7.51 -2.61
N THR A 63 -5.55 -8.80 -2.43
CA THR A 63 -4.72 -9.31 -1.32
C THR A 63 -3.32 -9.68 -1.79
N PHE A 64 -2.30 -9.17 -1.13
CA PHE A 64 -0.90 -9.53 -1.26
C PHE A 64 -0.50 -10.39 -0.05
N TYR A 65 0.30 -11.42 -0.27
CA TYR A 65 0.80 -12.23 0.82
C TYR A 65 2.18 -12.81 0.53
N TRP A 66 2.91 -13.09 1.60
CA TRP A 66 4.23 -13.73 1.58
C TRP A 66 4.35 -14.70 2.75
N ASP A 67 5.15 -15.74 2.57
CA ASP A 67 5.63 -16.65 3.61
C ASP A 67 6.83 -16.06 4.39
N LYS A 68 6.97 -14.74 4.36
CA LYS A 68 8.03 -13.95 4.99
C LYS A 68 7.41 -12.84 5.82
N SER A 69 8.08 -12.44 6.89
CA SER A 69 7.73 -11.25 7.66
C SER A 69 8.38 -10.01 7.04
N PHE A 70 7.57 -9.13 6.48
CA PHE A 70 8.00 -7.81 6.00
C PHE A 70 7.38 -6.74 6.88
N PRO A 71 8.19 -5.85 7.49
CA PRO A 71 7.66 -4.70 8.18
C PRO A 71 7.00 -3.74 7.17
N TRP A 72 6.02 -2.95 7.61
CA TRP A 72 5.20 -2.13 6.73
C TRP A 72 6.03 -1.17 5.85
N ASN A 73 7.17 -0.69 6.36
CA ASN A 73 8.08 0.22 5.65
C ASN A 73 8.79 -0.44 4.46
N ASP A 74 8.85 -1.77 4.43
CA ASP A 74 9.46 -2.52 3.32
C ASP A 74 8.46 -2.79 2.19
N PHE A 75 7.17 -2.55 2.41
CA PHE A 75 6.13 -2.76 1.40
C PHE A 75 6.39 -1.90 0.16
N ASN A 76 6.96 -0.69 0.31
CA ASN A 76 7.24 0.21 -0.81
C ASN A 76 6.09 0.24 -1.83
N ALA A 77 4.86 0.34 -1.30
CA ALA A 77 3.65 0.03 -2.05
C ALA A 77 3.28 1.21 -2.94
N LYS A 78 3.00 0.93 -4.22
CA LYS A 78 2.74 1.95 -5.24
C LYS A 78 1.58 1.56 -6.12
N ALA A 79 0.77 2.56 -6.48
CA ALA A 79 -0.32 2.42 -7.44
C ALA A 79 0.04 3.14 -8.73
N PHE A 80 -0.16 2.49 -9.87
CA PHE A 80 0.27 2.96 -11.17
C PHE A 80 -0.90 3.06 -12.14
N ASN A 81 -0.81 3.99 -13.08
CA ASN A 81 -1.69 4.01 -14.25
C ASN A 81 -1.20 3.05 -15.35
N GLU A 82 -1.93 2.98 -16.47
CA GLU A 82 -1.62 2.10 -17.60
C GLU A 82 -0.26 2.39 -18.28
N TYR A 83 0.24 3.62 -18.12
CA TYR A 83 1.53 4.06 -18.67
C TYR A 83 2.71 3.82 -17.71
N GLY A 84 2.48 3.20 -16.55
CA GLY A 84 3.51 2.97 -15.54
C GLY A 84 3.90 4.22 -14.73
N LYS A 85 3.08 5.28 -14.76
CA LYS A 85 3.25 6.44 -13.89
C LYS A 85 2.67 6.16 -12.51
N VAL A 86 3.44 6.45 -11.46
CA VAL A 86 2.97 6.35 -10.07
C VAL A 86 1.92 7.44 -9.80
N LEU A 87 0.76 7.01 -9.34
CA LEU A 87 -0.33 7.90 -8.91
C LEU A 87 -0.39 8.01 -7.38
N TYR A 88 -0.10 6.92 -6.66
CA TYR A 88 -0.16 6.88 -5.20
C TYR A 88 1.00 6.08 -4.59
N GLU A 89 1.38 6.47 -3.38
CA GLU A 89 2.36 5.76 -2.55
C GLU A 89 1.79 5.46 -1.17
N TYR A 90 2.05 4.26 -0.65
CA TYR A 90 1.70 3.87 0.71
C TYR A 90 2.81 4.30 1.67
N ARG A 91 2.52 5.30 2.51
CA ARG A 91 3.51 5.96 3.38
C ARG A 91 2.83 6.70 4.53
N TYR A 92 3.65 7.25 5.43
CA TYR A 92 3.23 8.32 6.33
C TYR A 92 3.26 9.68 5.61
N PRO A 93 2.48 10.67 6.07
CA PRO A 93 2.57 12.02 5.58
C PRO A 93 3.91 12.65 5.98
N GLU A 94 4.39 13.63 5.20
CA GLU A 94 5.64 14.33 5.48
C GLU A 94 5.41 15.42 6.54
N THR A 95 5.17 15.02 7.79
CA THR A 95 4.96 15.94 8.91
C THR A 95 5.69 15.48 10.19
N ASN A 96 5.85 16.38 11.15
CA ASN A 96 6.54 16.10 12.42
C ASN A 96 5.71 15.28 13.43
N HIS A 97 4.44 15.03 13.14
CA HIS A 97 3.54 14.25 14.00
C HIS A 97 3.04 13.04 13.23
N ILE A 98 3.50 11.85 13.63
CA ILE A 98 3.11 10.59 13.00
C ILE A 98 2.21 9.83 13.97
N ARG A 99 1.00 9.52 13.54
CA ARG A 99 0.09 8.58 14.20
C ARG A 99 -0.07 7.35 13.33
N SER A 100 -0.30 6.18 13.93
CA SER A 100 -0.49 4.94 13.16
C SER A 100 -1.65 5.03 12.15
N GLU A 101 -2.64 5.88 12.40
CA GLU A 101 -3.77 6.17 11.49
C GLU A 101 -3.36 6.92 10.22
N ASP A 102 -2.20 7.57 10.22
CA ASP A 102 -1.68 8.32 9.09
C ASP A 102 -0.97 7.43 8.06
N LEU A 103 -0.78 6.13 8.34
CA LEU A 103 -0.20 5.21 7.37
C LEU A 103 -1.25 4.80 6.33
N LYS A 104 -1.22 5.45 5.17
CA LYS A 104 -2.20 5.23 4.10
C LYS A 104 -1.65 5.54 2.72
N TRP A 105 -2.50 5.47 1.71
CA TRP A 105 -2.17 5.80 0.33
C TRP A 105 -2.29 7.31 0.13
N TYR A 106 -1.19 7.94 -0.27
CA TYR A 106 -1.14 9.36 -0.58
C TYR A 106 -0.93 9.56 -2.08
N PRO A 107 -1.62 10.51 -2.72
CA PRO A 107 -1.34 10.86 -4.10
C PRO A 107 0.09 11.38 -4.22
N VAL A 108 0.76 11.02 -5.31
CA VAL A 108 2.01 11.66 -5.70
C VAL A 108 1.65 13.01 -6.31
N LEU A 109 1.92 14.09 -5.58
CA LEU A 109 1.85 15.43 -6.15
C LEU A 109 2.87 15.49 -7.29
N GLU A 110 2.44 15.85 -8.50
CA GLU A 110 3.40 16.22 -9.53
C GLU A 110 4.24 17.36 -8.98
N LYS A 111 5.56 17.12 -8.82
CA LYS A 111 6.48 18.24 -8.72
C LYS A 111 6.39 18.93 -10.07
N SER A 112 5.61 20.00 -10.15
CA SER A 112 5.69 20.94 -11.27
C SER A 112 7.15 21.31 -11.38
N THR A 113 7.83 20.81 -12.42
CA THR A 113 9.11 21.32 -12.87
C THR A 113 8.89 22.80 -13.18
N GLN A 114 9.14 23.62 -12.17
CA GLN A 114 9.30 25.05 -12.34
C GLN A 114 10.64 25.16 -13.05
N GLY A 115 10.57 25.39 -14.36
CA GLY A 115 11.74 25.63 -15.19
C GLY A 115 12.44 26.89 -14.70
N ASP A 116 13.74 26.75 -14.45
CA ASP A 116 14.71 27.84 -14.48
C ASP A 116 15.19 28.06 -15.92
#